data_AF-U2HDV6-F1
#
_entry.id   AF-U2HDV6-F1
#
_cell.length_a   1.000
_cell.length_b   1.000
_cell.length_c   1.000
_cell.angle_alpha   90.00
_cell.angle_beta   90.00
_cell.angle_gamma   90.00
#
_symmetry.space_group_name_H-M   'P 1'
#
loop_
_entity.id
_entity.type
_entity.pdbx_description
1 polymer ?
#
loop_
_entity_poly.entity_id
_entity_poly.type
_entity_poly.pdbx_seq_one_letter_code
_entity_poly.pdbx_strand_id
1 'polypeptide(L)'
;MSEFSREETRMEKSDVFHQTCVAGRGFEGVVASTSVPFICCRSTGEGVPLHLAVLKRTADAAHDPGAAQEGWWLFRGENEPGIFLAGFNAADAAQLADEFGIPTVTAELDSPAVRQEYFLSSPAWDGLRSWVEREQRSGVQAEHHASRRAWWYARAVQQLEVLKRIEVQIR
;
A
#
# COMPACT_ATOMS: atom_id res chain seq x y z
N MET A 1 -33.27 -2.49 4.94
CA MET A 1 -32.18 -1.51 5.15
C MET A 1 -31.28 -2.09 6.23
N SER A 2 -30.11 -2.64 5.98
CA SER A 2 -29.09 -2.27 5.00
C SER A 2 -28.38 -3.53 4.50
N GLU A 3 -28.47 -3.80 3.20
CA GLU A 3 -27.66 -4.80 2.50
C GLU A 3 -26.30 -4.19 2.20
N PHE A 4 -25.41 -4.19 3.18
CA PHE A 4 -23.96 -4.17 2.93
C PHE A 4 -23.46 -5.59 3.14
N SER A 5 -23.92 -6.48 2.26
CA SER A 5 -23.36 -7.82 2.15
C SER A 5 -21.88 -7.69 1.82
N ARG A 6 -21.08 -8.35 2.65
CA ARG A 6 -19.68 -8.69 2.44
C ARG A 6 -19.46 -9.10 0.99
N GLU A 7 -18.98 -8.18 0.18
CA GLU A 7 -18.32 -8.52 -1.07
C GLU A 7 -16.94 -9.04 -0.65
N GLU A 8 -16.90 -10.33 -0.35
CA GLU A 8 -15.71 -11.09 -0.08
C GLU A 8 -14.96 -11.20 -1.41
N THR A 9 -14.27 -10.11 -1.78
CA THR A 9 -13.41 -10.03 -2.95
C THR A 9 -12.37 -11.13 -2.79
N ARG A 10 -12.56 -12.23 -3.53
CA ARG A 10 -11.58 -13.30 -3.63
C ARG A 10 -10.33 -12.70 -4.26
N MET A 11 -9.39 -12.26 -3.43
CA MET A 11 -8.10 -11.71 -3.86
C MET A 11 -7.38 -12.82 -4.61
N GLU A 12 -7.25 -12.68 -5.93
CA GLU A 12 -6.48 -13.63 -6.72
C GLU A 12 -5.00 -13.33 -6.56
N LYS A 13 -4.16 -14.36 -6.66
CA LYS A 13 -2.69 -14.19 -6.56
C LYS A 13 -2.15 -13.20 -7.60
N SER A 14 -2.88 -13.00 -8.71
CA SER A 14 -2.60 -12.00 -9.75
C SER A 14 -2.69 -10.56 -9.26
N ASP A 15 -3.45 -10.28 -8.19
CA ASP A 15 -3.74 -8.93 -7.71
C ASP A 15 -2.64 -8.40 -6.78
N VAL A 16 -1.77 -9.29 -6.30
CA VAL A 16 -0.65 -8.95 -5.42
C VAL A 16 0.49 -8.36 -6.24
N PHE A 17 0.90 -7.15 -5.90
CA PHE A 17 2.00 -6.44 -6.55
C PHE A 17 3.27 -6.36 -5.69
N HIS A 18 3.15 -6.45 -4.36
CA HIS A 18 4.29 -6.44 -3.44
C HIS A 18 4.05 -7.39 -2.27
N GLN A 19 5.10 -8.00 -1.75
CA GLN A 19 5.04 -8.84 -0.55
C GLN A 19 6.31 -8.65 0.27
N THR A 20 6.15 -8.46 1.57
CA THR A 20 7.29 -8.41 2.51
C THR A 20 6.91 -9.05 3.85
N CYS A 21 7.92 -9.27 4.70
CA CYS A 21 7.75 -9.78 6.06
C CYS A 21 8.48 -8.84 7.03
N VAL A 22 7.74 -8.25 7.97
CA VAL A 22 8.28 -7.33 8.97
C VAL A 22 7.90 -7.83 10.36
N ALA A 23 8.90 -7.98 11.24
CA ALA A 23 8.73 -8.57 12.58
C ALA A 23 7.94 -9.90 12.57
N GLY A 24 8.23 -10.77 11.59
CA GLY A 24 7.56 -12.08 11.44
C GLY A 24 6.11 -12.02 10.93
N ARG A 25 5.59 -10.84 10.59
CA ARG A 25 4.26 -10.66 10.00
C ARG A 25 4.33 -10.39 8.51
N GLY A 26 3.45 -11.06 7.77
CA GLY A 26 3.34 -10.91 6.32
C GLY A 26 2.47 -9.74 5.91
N PHE A 27 2.98 -8.91 5.00
CA PHE A 27 2.26 -7.79 4.42
C PHE A 27 2.23 -7.90 2.89
N GLU A 28 1.13 -7.45 2.29
CA GLU A 28 0.90 -7.55 0.85
C GLU A 28 0.37 -6.23 0.29
N GLY A 29 0.95 -5.79 -0.82
CA GLY A 29 0.40 -4.75 -1.66
C GLY A 29 -0.55 -5.39 -2.66
N VAL A 30 -1.82 -4.98 -2.66
CA VAL A 30 -2.86 -5.56 -3.53
C VAL A 30 -3.58 -4.50 -4.35
N VAL A 31 -3.77 -4.76 -5.64
CA VAL A 31 -4.71 -4.02 -6.50
C VAL A 31 -6.02 -4.80 -6.51
N ALA A 32 -6.93 -4.45 -5.60
CA ALA A 32 -8.29 -5.00 -5.66
C ALA A 32 -9.00 -4.55 -6.95
N SER A 33 -10.19 -5.07 -7.24
CA SER A 33 -11.05 -4.61 -8.35
C SER A 33 -11.46 -3.12 -8.24
N THR A 34 -11.10 -2.47 -7.14
CA THR A 34 -11.25 -1.03 -6.91
C THR A 34 -10.08 -0.25 -7.53
N SER A 35 -10.25 1.04 -7.78
CA SER A 35 -9.21 1.90 -8.39
C SER A 35 -8.02 2.22 -7.47
N VAL A 36 -7.90 1.55 -6.32
CA VAL A 36 -7.02 1.96 -5.22
C VAL A 36 -6.15 0.77 -4.77
N PRO A 37 -4.82 0.92 -4.70
CA PRO A 37 -3.94 -0.07 -4.10
C PRO A 37 -4.10 -0.10 -2.58
N PHE A 38 -4.01 -1.28 -1.99
CA PHE A 38 -4.09 -1.51 -0.55
C PHE A 38 -2.79 -2.11 -0.02
N ILE A 39 -2.47 -1.81 1.23
CA ILE A 39 -1.57 -2.62 2.06
C ILE A 39 -2.44 -3.50 2.96
N CYS A 40 -2.22 -4.81 2.91
CA CYS A 40 -2.96 -5.81 3.68
C CYS A 40 -2.03 -6.53 4.66
N CYS A 41 -2.52 -6.82 5.87
CA CYS A 41 -1.82 -7.66 6.84
C CYS A 41 -2.38 -9.08 6.77
N ARG A 42 -1.56 -10.07 6.38
CA ARG A 42 -2.02 -11.45 6.18
C ARG A 42 -2.60 -12.08 7.45
N SER A 43 -2.07 -11.74 8.62
CA SER A 43 -2.50 -12.33 9.89
C SER A 43 -3.88 -11.83 10.35
N THR A 44 -4.27 -10.62 9.95
CA THR A 44 -5.59 -10.06 10.31
C THR A 44 -6.60 -10.16 9.15
N GLY A 45 -6.13 -10.29 7.91
CA GLY A 45 -6.96 -10.22 6.70
C GLY A 45 -7.44 -8.80 6.39
N GLU A 46 -7.01 -7.80 7.16
CA GLU A 46 -7.44 -6.41 7.01
C GLU A 46 -6.51 -5.65 6.07
N GLY A 47 -7.06 -4.62 5.42
CA GLY A 47 -6.35 -3.77 4.47
C GLY A 47 -6.65 -2.29 4.65
N VAL A 48 -5.65 -1.48 4.32
CA VAL A 48 -5.71 -0.03 4.34
C VAL A 48 -5.36 0.52 2.95
N PRO A 49 -6.12 1.49 2.41
CA PRO A 49 -5.78 2.16 1.17
C PRO A 49 -4.38 2.79 1.26
N LEU A 50 -3.48 2.43 0.36
CA LEU A 50 -2.07 2.79 0.46
C LEU A 50 -1.84 4.30 0.44
N HIS A 51 -2.59 5.03 -0.39
CA HIS A 51 -2.52 6.50 -0.47
C HIS A 51 -2.96 7.24 0.80
N LEU A 52 -3.65 6.55 1.71
CA LEU A 52 -4.11 7.07 2.99
C LEU A 52 -3.38 6.45 4.18
N ALA A 53 -2.49 5.49 3.94
CA ALA A 53 -1.84 4.71 4.97
C ALA A 53 -0.80 5.56 5.70
N VAL A 54 -0.86 5.53 7.03
CA VAL A 54 0.10 6.21 7.91
C VAL A 54 0.38 5.35 9.12
N LEU A 55 1.63 5.30 9.57
CA LEU A 55 2.03 4.61 10.80
C LEU A 55 2.09 5.57 11.99
N LYS A 56 1.36 5.24 13.07
CA LYS A 56 1.32 5.99 14.34
C LYS A 56 1.63 5.09 15.54
N ARG A 57 2.41 5.57 16.51
CA ARG A 57 2.72 4.81 17.73
C ARG A 57 1.61 4.98 18.78
N THR A 58 1.35 3.94 19.57
CA THR A 58 0.32 3.97 20.65
C THR A 58 0.62 4.88 21.84
N ALA A 59 1.84 5.42 21.98
CA ALA A 59 2.20 6.29 23.10
C ALA A 59 1.41 7.62 23.12
N ASP A 60 0.71 7.95 22.04
CA ASP A 60 -0.30 9.01 22.01
C ASP A 60 -1.57 8.50 22.72
N ALA A 61 -1.54 8.51 24.06
CA ALA A 61 -2.56 8.00 25.00
C ALA A 61 -4.00 8.53 24.79
N ALA A 62 -4.23 9.39 23.81
CA ALA A 62 -5.54 9.91 23.43
C ALA A 62 -6.40 8.93 22.61
N HIS A 63 -5.80 7.92 21.96
CA HIS A 63 -6.53 7.09 20.99
C HIS A 63 -7.03 5.73 21.52
N ASP A 64 -6.44 5.20 22.60
CA ASP A 64 -6.96 3.98 23.25
C ASP A 64 -6.45 3.83 24.70
N PRO A 65 -7.22 4.27 25.71
CA PRO A 65 -6.90 4.05 27.13
C PRO A 65 -6.83 2.56 27.53
N GLY A 66 -7.29 1.64 26.67
CA GLY A 66 -7.28 0.19 26.87
C GLY A 66 -6.09 -0.52 26.24
N ALA A 67 -5.24 0.18 25.47
CA ALA A 67 -4.04 -0.40 24.87
C ALA A 67 -2.96 -0.63 25.95
N ALA A 68 -3.10 -1.73 26.69
CA ALA A 68 -2.10 -2.20 27.66
C ALA A 68 -0.78 -2.65 26.99
N GLN A 69 -0.70 -2.61 25.65
CA GLN A 69 0.40 -3.13 24.86
C GLN A 69 1.00 -2.05 23.95
N GLU A 70 2.31 -1.85 24.05
CA GLU A 70 3.06 -1.01 23.11
C GLU A 70 2.92 -1.54 21.68
N GLY A 71 2.75 -0.63 20.73
CA GLY A 71 2.68 -0.99 19.33
C GLY A 71 2.49 0.20 18.41
N TRP A 72 2.20 -0.12 17.16
CA TRP A 72 1.92 0.85 16.11
C TRP A 72 0.55 0.58 15.51
N TRP A 73 -0.05 1.60 14.93
CA TRP A 73 -1.28 1.52 14.18
C TRP A 73 -0.99 1.89 12.74
N LEU A 74 -1.49 1.08 11.82
CA LEU A 74 -1.63 1.44 10.43
C LEU A 74 -3.01 2.10 10.25
N PHE A 75 -3.03 3.42 10.11
CA PHE A 75 -4.25 4.22 10.00
C PHE A 75 -4.80 4.22 8.58
N ARG A 76 -6.12 4.19 8.49
CA ARG A 76 -6.90 4.53 7.30
C ARG A 76 -7.18 6.03 7.32
N GLY A 77 -6.51 6.78 6.46
CA GLY A 77 -6.69 8.23 6.42
C GLY A 77 -6.15 8.90 7.67
N GLU A 78 -6.64 10.11 7.97
CA GLU A 78 -6.00 10.95 8.98
C GLU A 78 -6.19 10.43 10.40
N ASN A 79 -7.36 9.86 10.74
CA ASN A 79 -7.71 9.52 12.12
C ASN A 79 -8.53 8.22 12.29
N GLU A 80 -8.69 7.39 11.26
CA GLU A 80 -9.38 6.10 11.41
C GLU A 80 -8.34 4.99 11.66
N PRO A 81 -8.28 4.37 12.85
CA PRO A 81 -7.37 3.26 13.10
C PRO A 81 -7.76 2.08 12.21
N GLY A 82 -6.79 1.53 11.47
CA GLY A 82 -6.97 0.35 10.63
C GLY A 82 -6.47 -0.89 11.37
N ILE A 83 -5.17 -1.16 11.26
CA ILE A 83 -4.56 -2.41 11.74
C ILE A 83 -3.68 -2.12 12.94
N PHE A 84 -3.92 -2.79 14.07
CA PHE A 84 -3.03 -2.72 15.22
C PHE A 84 -1.84 -3.68 15.07
N LEU A 85 -0.64 -3.11 15.09
CA LEU A 85 0.64 -3.79 15.00
C LEU A 85 1.24 -3.96 16.39
N ALA A 86 0.60 -4.81 17.20
CA ALA A 86 1.04 -5.13 18.55
C ALA A 86 2.50 -5.58 18.60
N GLY A 87 3.35 -4.97 19.44
CA GLY A 87 4.76 -5.34 19.57
C GLY A 87 5.70 -4.88 18.44
N PHE A 88 5.21 -4.10 17.46
CA PHE A 88 6.12 -3.38 16.55
C PHE A 88 6.95 -2.37 17.36
N ASN A 89 8.25 -2.38 17.15
CA ASN A 89 9.12 -1.30 17.59
C ASN A 89 9.27 -0.23 16.48
N ALA A 90 10.04 0.83 16.75
CA ALA A 90 10.25 1.91 15.79
C ALA A 90 10.99 1.46 14.51
N ALA A 91 11.92 0.50 14.61
CA ALA A 91 12.64 -0.04 13.46
C ALA A 91 11.72 -0.89 12.58
N ASP A 92 10.83 -1.70 13.18
CA ASP A 92 9.83 -2.45 12.43
C ASP A 92 8.87 -1.51 11.68
N ALA A 93 8.44 -0.43 12.34
CA ALA A 93 7.59 0.58 11.73
C ALA A 93 8.32 1.32 10.59
N ALA A 94 9.59 1.69 10.77
CA ALA A 94 10.40 2.30 9.72
C ALA A 94 10.59 1.34 8.54
N GLN A 95 10.90 0.07 8.79
CA GLN A 95 11.02 -0.93 7.72
C GLN A 95 9.72 -1.07 6.93
N LEU A 96 8.57 -1.18 7.61
CA LEU A 96 7.28 -1.26 6.93
C LEU A 96 6.95 0.03 6.16
N ALA A 97 7.31 1.18 6.71
CA ALA A 97 7.19 2.48 6.06
C ALA A 97 7.99 2.55 4.77
N ASP A 98 9.26 2.12 4.79
CA ASP A 98 10.15 2.11 3.63
C ASP A 98 9.66 1.16 2.55
N GLU A 99 9.28 -0.07 2.94
CA GLU A 99 8.80 -1.12 2.04
C GLU A 99 7.58 -0.67 1.22
N PHE A 100 6.65 0.03 1.86
CA PHE A 100 5.40 0.46 1.25
C PHE A 100 5.37 1.95 0.86
N GLY A 101 6.43 2.70 1.17
CA GLY A 101 6.50 4.14 0.93
C GLY A 101 5.39 4.92 1.65
N ILE A 102 5.12 4.57 2.90
CA ILE A 102 4.09 5.21 3.73
C ILE A 102 4.73 6.02 4.87
N PRO A 103 4.20 7.18 5.23
CA PRO A 103 4.78 8.01 6.29
C PRO A 103 4.60 7.38 7.68
N THR A 104 5.62 7.54 8.52
CA THR A 104 5.47 7.54 9.98
C THR A 104 5.14 8.95 10.45
N VAL A 105 4.21 9.16 11.39
CA VAL A 105 3.81 10.53 11.84
C VAL A 105 4.95 11.38 12.41
N THR A 106 6.07 10.77 12.80
CA THR A 106 7.27 11.51 13.21
C THR A 106 8.04 12.14 12.04
N ALA A 107 7.72 11.76 10.80
CA ALA A 107 8.33 12.32 9.60
C ALA A 107 7.46 13.50 9.13
N GLU A 108 8.08 14.65 8.88
CA GLU A 108 7.48 15.88 8.33
C GLU A 108 7.01 15.67 6.87
N LEU A 109 6.14 14.69 6.65
CA LEU A 109 5.54 14.30 5.37
C LEU A 109 4.13 14.90 5.28
N ASP A 110 3.99 16.19 5.60
CA ASP A 110 2.69 16.88 5.59
C ASP A 110 2.25 17.32 4.19
N SER A 111 3.17 17.31 3.22
CA SER A 111 2.85 17.61 1.82
C SER A 111 2.41 16.36 1.06
N PRO A 112 1.26 16.40 0.36
CA PRO A 112 0.84 15.34 -0.56
C PRO A 112 1.90 15.00 -1.62
N ALA A 113 2.67 15.99 -2.09
CA ALA A 113 3.72 15.78 -3.09
C ALA A 113 4.88 14.95 -2.52
N VAL A 114 5.30 15.23 -1.28
CA VAL A 114 6.39 14.49 -0.64
C VAL A 114 5.96 13.06 -0.31
N ARG A 115 4.71 12.86 0.15
CA ARG A 115 4.14 11.51 0.33
C ARG A 115 4.12 10.73 -0.98
N GLN A 116 3.74 11.38 -2.07
CA GLN A 116 3.74 10.76 -3.39
C GLN A 116 5.16 10.39 -3.82
N GLU A 117 6.13 11.29 -3.68
CA GLU A 117 7.54 11.01 -4.02
C GLU A 117 8.09 9.85 -3.19
N TYR A 118 7.77 9.81 -1.89
CA TYR A 118 8.17 8.72 -1.00
C TYR A 118 7.60 7.37 -1.44
N PHE A 119 6.33 7.34 -1.81
CA PHE A 119 5.75 6.14 -2.40
C PHE A 119 6.44 5.75 -3.71
N LEU A 120 6.67 6.70 -4.62
CA LEU A 120 7.31 6.45 -5.92
C LEU A 120 8.76 5.96 -5.81
N SER A 121 9.42 6.12 -4.65
CA SER A 121 10.76 5.58 -4.38
C SER A 121 10.77 4.23 -3.66
N SER A 122 9.60 3.70 -3.30
CA SER A 122 9.50 2.48 -2.46
C SER A 122 9.58 1.18 -3.26
N PRO A 123 9.99 0.06 -2.63
CA PRO A 123 9.89 -1.28 -3.22
C PRO A 123 8.46 -1.64 -3.65
N ALA A 124 7.44 -1.21 -2.90
CA ALA A 124 6.04 -1.41 -3.28
C ALA A 124 5.69 -0.75 -4.62
N TRP A 125 6.25 0.42 -4.93
CA TRP A 125 6.06 1.04 -6.23
C TRP A 125 6.70 0.24 -7.36
N ASP A 126 7.89 -0.32 -7.16
CA ASP A 126 8.54 -1.19 -8.14
C ASP A 126 7.72 -2.46 -8.41
N GLY A 127 7.15 -3.03 -7.35
CA GLY A 127 6.17 -4.12 -7.43
C GLY A 127 4.93 -3.71 -8.23
N LEU A 128 4.38 -2.53 -7.97
CA LEU A 128 3.20 -2.00 -8.66
C LEU A 128 3.47 -1.75 -10.15
N ARG A 129 4.64 -1.22 -10.51
CA ARG A 129 5.04 -1.07 -11.92
C ARG A 129 5.15 -2.42 -12.63
N SER A 130 5.76 -3.40 -11.97
CA SER A 130 5.88 -4.76 -12.49
C SER A 130 4.50 -5.41 -12.68
N TRP A 131 3.56 -5.13 -11.77
CA TRP A 131 2.18 -5.56 -11.89
C TRP A 131 1.49 -4.91 -13.10
N VAL A 132 1.59 -3.59 -13.26
CA VAL A 132 1.03 -2.86 -14.41
C VAL A 132 1.59 -3.41 -15.72
N GLU A 133 2.89 -3.69 -15.78
CA GLU A 133 3.51 -4.25 -16.97
C GLU A 133 2.94 -5.64 -17.33
N ARG A 134 2.72 -6.50 -16.33
CA ARG A 134 2.07 -7.82 -16.55
C ARG A 134 0.63 -7.66 -17.00
N GLU A 135 -0.13 -6.77 -16.37
CA GLU A 135 -1.53 -6.51 -16.70
C GLU A 135 -1.66 -6.05 -18.16
N GLN A 136 -0.82 -5.12 -18.60
CA GLN A 136 -0.77 -4.66 -19.99
C GLN A 136 -0.48 -5.80 -21.00
N ARG A 137 0.36 -6.78 -20.63
CA ARG A 137 0.69 -7.92 -21.49
C ARG A 137 -0.40 -9.01 -21.49
N SER A 138 -1.11 -9.17 -20.39
CA SER A 138 -2.09 -10.26 -20.20
C SER A 138 -3.31 -10.14 -21.11
N GLY A 139 -3.64 -8.92 -21.57
CA GLY A 139 -4.78 -8.67 -22.47
C GLY A 139 -6.16 -8.91 -21.84
N VAL A 140 -6.23 -9.35 -20.57
CA VAL A 140 -7.48 -9.53 -19.83
C VAL A 140 -7.93 -8.16 -19.32
N GLN A 141 -8.73 -7.46 -20.13
CA GLN A 141 -9.03 -6.05 -19.90
C GLN A 141 -10.12 -5.79 -18.85
N ALA A 142 -10.90 -6.81 -18.49
CA ALA A 142 -12.18 -6.62 -17.79
C ALA A 142 -12.06 -6.35 -16.29
N GLU A 143 -11.10 -6.98 -15.60
CA GLU A 143 -11.15 -7.11 -14.13
C GLU A 143 -10.66 -5.86 -13.38
N HIS A 144 -9.81 -5.03 -14.00
CA HIS A 144 -9.21 -3.84 -13.37
C HIS A 144 -9.44 -2.54 -14.16
N HIS A 145 -10.57 -2.42 -14.88
CA HIS A 145 -10.90 -1.20 -15.64
C HIS A 145 -10.86 0.09 -14.81
N ALA A 146 -11.22 0.03 -13.53
CA ALA A 146 -11.17 1.17 -12.62
C ALA A 146 -9.72 1.64 -12.38
N SER A 147 -8.79 0.72 -12.23
CA SER A 147 -7.36 0.97 -12.01
C SER A 147 -6.71 1.72 -13.17
N ARG A 148 -7.08 1.43 -14.42
CA ARG A 148 -6.54 2.10 -15.61
C ARG A 148 -6.83 3.60 -15.68
N ARG A 149 -7.88 4.06 -15.00
CA ARG A 149 -8.24 5.48 -14.89
C ARG A 149 -7.55 6.18 -13.72
N ALA A 150 -6.84 5.44 -12.88
CA ALA A 150 -6.18 5.99 -11.71
C ALA A 150 -4.83 6.62 -12.08
N TRP A 151 -4.47 7.68 -11.36
CA TRP A 151 -3.23 8.43 -11.59
C TRP A 151 -1.98 7.54 -11.45
N TRP A 152 -2.00 6.60 -10.50
CA TRP A 152 -0.86 5.72 -10.22
C TRP A 152 -0.62 4.76 -11.39
N TYR A 153 -1.68 4.29 -12.04
CA TYR A 153 -1.56 3.41 -13.20
C TYR A 153 -0.98 4.20 -14.37
N ALA A 154 -1.52 5.39 -14.66
CA ALA A 154 -0.99 6.27 -15.71
C ALA A 154 0.49 6.62 -15.48
N ARG A 155 0.88 6.88 -14.23
CA ARG A 155 2.27 7.16 -13.84
C ARG A 155 3.19 5.96 -14.06
N ALA A 156 2.73 4.75 -13.70
CA ALA A 156 3.49 3.52 -13.94
C ALA A 156 3.71 3.28 -15.43
N VAL A 157 2.67 3.44 -16.26
CA VAL A 157 2.77 3.32 -17.72
C VAL A 157 3.79 4.31 -18.28
N GLN A 158 3.72 5.58 -17.87
CA GLN A 158 4.67 6.61 -18.31
C GLN A 158 6.13 6.23 -17.99
N GLN A 159 6.40 5.73 -16.79
CA GLN A 159 7.76 5.32 -16.41
C GLN A 159 8.23 4.08 -17.19
N LEU A 160 7.36 3.09 -17.42
CA LEU A 160 7.68 1.92 -18.23
C LEU A 160 8.00 2.29 -19.68
N GLU A 161 7.29 3.25 -20.27
CA GLU A 161 7.58 3.75 -21.62
C GLU A 161 8.94 4.45 -21.70
N VAL A 162 9.29 5.26 -20.70
CA VAL A 162 10.61 5.91 -20.62
C VAL A 162 11.73 4.87 -20.54
N LEU A 163 11.58 3.84 -19.70
CA LEU A 163 12.57 2.77 -19.56
C LEU A 163 12.78 2.02 -20.88
N LYS A 164 11.69 1.65 -21.57
CA LYS A 164 11.76 1.00 -22.89
C LYS A 164 12.50 1.85 -23.92
N ARG A 165 12.29 3.17 -23.92
CA ARG A 165 13.00 4.09 -24.84
C ARG A 165 14.50 4.14 -24.55
N ILE A 166 14.90 4.15 -23.29
CA ILE A 166 16.31 4.15 -22.89
C ILE A 166 16.99 2.84 -23.30
N GLU A 167 16.33 1.69 -23.09
CA GLU A 167 16.87 0.38 -23.47
C GLU A 167 17.12 0.25 -24.98
N VAL A 168 16.27 0.86 -25.81
CA VAL A 168 16.44 0.87 -27.28
C VAL A 168 17.62 1.76 -27.70
N GLN A 169 17.93 2.82 -26.97
CA GLN A 169 19.03 3.74 -27.30
C GLN A 169 20.42 3.21 -26.90
N ILE A 170 20.48 2.22 -26.00
CA ILE A 170 21.73 1.63 -25.49
C ILE A 170 22.13 0.37 -26.30
N ARG A 171 21.23 -0.16 -27.15
CA ARG A 171 21.48 -1.30 -28.04
C ARG A 171 21.91 -0.84 -29.44
#